data_AF-A0A923WGF0-F1
#
_entry.id   AF-A0A923WGF0-F1
#
_cell.length_a   1.000
_cell.length_b   1.000
_cell.length_c   1.000
_cell.angle_alpha   90.00
_cell.angle_beta   90.00
_cell.angle_gamma   90.00
#
_symmetry.space_group_name_H-M   'P 1'
#
loop_
_entity.id
_entity.type
_entity.pdbx_description
1 polymer ?
#
loop_
_entity_poly.entity_id
_entity_poly.type
_entity_poly.pdbx_seq_one_letter_code
_entity_poly.pdbx_strand_id
1 'polypeptide(L)'
;MSDKGKLLKKAFEWKLNEEISNIEISQRLTRQGLPITHKRLTPTLRNPFYCGYISSKLLDGEIVKGKHPALISEELFLKVNKLITGKTGYKWSKDDEQAPMRRFMICTECGVLFTGYSRTKN
;
A
#
# COMPACT_ATOMS: atom_id res chain seq x y z
N MET A 1 -11.16 14.66 -21.26
CA MET A 1 -10.65 13.70 -20.25
C MET A 1 -11.19 12.32 -20.56
N SER A 2 -10.33 11.30 -20.61
CA SER A 2 -10.73 9.89 -20.83
C SER A 2 -11.56 9.36 -19.64
N ASP A 3 -12.52 8.47 -19.88
CA ASP A 3 -13.37 7.89 -18.83
C ASP A 3 -12.56 7.10 -17.79
N LYS A 4 -11.47 6.45 -18.20
CA LYS A 4 -10.53 5.80 -17.28
C LYS A 4 -9.85 6.78 -16.32
N GLY A 5 -9.57 8.01 -16.80
CA GLY A 5 -9.01 9.07 -15.97
C GLY A 5 -9.99 9.51 -14.87
N LYS A 6 -11.28 9.66 -15.21
CA LYS A 6 -12.32 10.00 -14.23
C LYS A 6 -12.43 8.94 -13.13
N LEU A 7 -12.39 7.66 -13.49
CA LEU A 7 -12.39 6.55 -12.53
C LEU A 7 -11.17 6.59 -11.62
N LEU A 8 -10.00 6.85 -12.18
CA LEU A 8 -8.77 6.92 -11.39
C LEU A 8 -8.79 8.12 -10.45
N LYS A 9 -9.32 9.28 -10.86
CA LYS A 9 -9.54 10.44 -9.98
C LYS A 9 -10.42 10.07 -8.78
N LYS A 10 -11.54 9.37 -9.01
CA LYS A 10 -12.40 8.86 -7.92
C LYS A 10 -11.66 7.95 -6.96
N ALA A 11 -10.71 7.14 -7.43
CA ALA A 11 -9.91 6.29 -6.55
C ALA A 11 -9.06 7.09 -5.55
N PHE A 12 -8.50 8.24 -5.95
CA PHE A 12 -7.80 9.15 -5.04
C PHE A 12 -8.77 9.78 -4.03
N GLU A 13 -9.95 10.20 -4.48
CA GLU A 13 -10.99 10.78 -3.62
C GLU A 13 -11.50 9.77 -2.59
N TRP A 14 -11.83 8.54 -2.98
CA TRP A 14 -12.25 7.48 -2.06
C TRP A 14 -11.15 7.14 -1.05
N LYS A 15 -9.88 7.16 -1.48
CA LYS A 15 -8.76 6.88 -0.58
C LYS A 15 -8.64 7.92 0.52
N LEU A 16 -8.88 9.19 0.20
CA LEU A 16 -8.80 10.29 1.16
C LEU A 16 -10.07 10.42 2.01
N ASN A 17 -11.25 10.38 1.38
CA ASN A 17 -12.52 10.69 2.04
C ASN A 17 -13.11 9.51 2.82
N GLU A 18 -12.98 8.29 2.28
CA GLU A 18 -13.57 7.09 2.87
C GLU A 18 -12.53 6.21 3.59
N GLU A 19 -11.23 6.53 3.48
CA GLU A 19 -10.10 5.76 4.04
C GLU A 19 -10.09 4.25 3.72
N ILE A 20 -10.81 3.83 2.68
CA ILE A 20 -11.00 2.42 2.34
C ILE A 20 -9.70 1.72 1.92
N SER A 21 -9.72 0.39 2.05
CA SER A 21 -8.58 -0.47 1.72
C SER A 21 -8.28 -0.45 0.21
N ASN A 22 -7.02 -0.72 -0.16
CA ASN A 22 -6.65 -0.82 -1.58
C ASN A 22 -7.36 -2.01 -2.27
N ILE A 23 -7.76 -3.03 -1.51
CA ILE A 23 -8.53 -4.16 -2.03
C ILE A 23 -9.93 -3.69 -2.45
N GLU A 24 -10.60 -2.93 -1.58
CA GLU A 24 -11.93 -2.40 -1.86
C GLU A 24 -11.91 -1.44 -3.07
N ILE A 25 -10.94 -0.53 -3.12
CA ILE A 25 -10.77 0.39 -4.27
C ILE A 25 -10.59 -0.39 -5.57
N SER A 26 -9.76 -1.44 -5.55
CA SER A 26 -9.51 -2.32 -6.70
C SER A 26 -10.79 -3.00 -7.19
N GLN A 27 -11.62 -3.50 -6.27
CA GLN A 27 -12.91 -4.12 -6.60
C GLN A 27 -13.89 -3.11 -7.20
N ARG A 28 -14.02 -1.91 -6.61
CA ARG A 28 -14.88 -0.84 -7.13
C ARG A 28 -14.47 -0.39 -8.53
N LEU A 29 -13.18 -0.21 -8.77
CA LEU A 29 -12.66 0.15 -10.10
C LEU A 29 -12.93 -0.95 -11.13
N THR A 30 -12.74 -2.21 -10.76
CA THR A 30 -13.01 -3.36 -11.63
C THR A 30 -14.49 -3.43 -12.00
N ARG A 31 -15.40 -3.20 -11.05
CA ARG A 31 -16.85 -3.11 -11.30
C ARG A 31 -17.22 -1.96 -12.25
N GLN A 32 -16.45 -0.88 -12.27
CA GLN A 32 -16.65 0.26 -13.16
C GLN A 32 -15.90 0.14 -14.51
N GLY A 33 -15.35 -1.05 -14.82
CA GLY A 33 -14.69 -1.32 -16.09
C GLY A 33 -13.20 -0.98 -16.15
N LEU A 34 -12.57 -0.71 -15.01
CA LEU A 34 -11.12 -0.47 -14.90
C LEU A 34 -10.45 -1.53 -14.03
N PRO A 35 -10.05 -2.68 -14.59
CA PRO A 35 -9.39 -3.75 -13.84
C PRO A 35 -7.97 -3.30 -13.43
N ILE A 36 -7.79 -3.05 -12.13
CA ILE A 36 -6.49 -2.71 -11.52
C ILE A 36 -6.32 -3.54 -10.26
N THR A 37 -5.23 -4.28 -10.15
CA THR A 37 -4.92 -5.06 -8.94
C THR A 37 -4.58 -4.15 -7.76
N HIS A 38 -5.00 -4.52 -6.54
CA HIS A 38 -4.67 -3.79 -5.31
C HIS A 38 -3.16 -3.50 -5.13
N LYS A 39 -2.27 -4.42 -5.57
CA LYS A 39 -0.81 -4.23 -5.54
C LYS A 39 -0.35 -3.06 -6.43
N ARG A 40 -1.04 -2.82 -7.54
CA ARG A 40 -0.74 -1.71 -8.47
C ARG A 40 -1.28 -0.37 -7.97
N LEU A 41 -2.29 -0.36 -7.08
CA LEU A 41 -2.82 0.89 -6.54
C LEU A 41 -1.79 1.66 -5.73
N THR A 42 -1.00 1.00 -4.88
CA THR A 42 0.03 1.67 -4.07
C THR A 42 1.04 2.47 -4.93
N PRO A 43 1.72 1.88 -5.94
CA PRO A 43 2.62 2.65 -6.79
C PRO A 43 1.89 3.68 -7.65
N THR A 44 0.66 3.40 -8.11
CA THR A 44 -0.14 4.38 -8.85
C THR A 44 -0.48 5.61 -8.01
N LEU A 45 -0.92 5.42 -6.77
CA LEU A 45 -1.27 6.50 -5.84
C LEU A 45 -0.05 7.30 -5.37
N ARG A 46 1.16 6.73 -5.47
CA ARG A 46 2.44 7.40 -5.17
C ARG A 46 3.07 8.09 -6.38
N ASN A 47 2.51 7.93 -7.57
CA ASN A 47 3.12 8.44 -8.79
C ASN A 47 2.81 9.94 -8.99
N PRO A 48 3.82 10.83 -9.00
CA PRO A 48 3.64 12.27 -9.21
C PRO A 48 3.09 12.64 -10.59
N PHE A 49 3.10 11.71 -11.56
CA PHE A 49 2.48 11.90 -12.87
C PHE A 49 1.01 12.33 -12.77
N TYR A 50 0.25 11.83 -11.78
CA TYR A 50 -1.16 12.16 -11.68
C TYR A 50 -1.43 13.58 -11.15
N CYS A 51 -0.45 14.21 -10.47
CA CYS A 51 -0.54 15.61 -10.03
C CYS A 51 0.19 16.60 -10.95
N GLY A 52 0.60 16.18 -12.16
CA GLY A 52 1.21 17.08 -13.14
C GLY A 52 2.74 17.15 -13.08
N TYR A 53 3.38 16.25 -12.35
CA TYR A 53 4.84 16.22 -12.17
C TYR A 53 5.44 14.96 -12.76
N ILE A 54 6.69 15.04 -13.20
CA ILE A 54 7.42 13.92 -13.77
C ILE A 54 8.62 13.62 -12.86
N SER A 55 8.75 12.36 -12.46
CA SER A 55 9.96 11.85 -11.83
C SER A 55 10.50 10.70 -12.68
N SER A 56 11.80 10.75 -12.98
CA SER A 56 12.49 9.72 -13.75
C SER A 56 13.92 9.58 -13.24
N LYS A 57 14.49 8.38 -13.38
CA LYS A 57 15.91 8.14 -13.08
C LYS A 57 16.84 8.97 -13.95
N LEU A 58 16.38 9.38 -15.14
CA LEU A 58 17.13 10.24 -16.06
C LEU A 58 17.20 11.71 -15.61
N LEU A 59 16.40 12.08 -14.60
CA LEU A 59 16.37 13.43 -14.03
C LEU A 59 17.17 13.49 -12.72
N ASP A 60 18.04 12.53 -12.44
CA ASP A 60 18.82 12.43 -11.20
C ASP A 60 17.99 12.54 -9.90
N GLY A 61 16.72 12.14 -9.96
CA GLY A 61 15.79 12.22 -8.84
C GLY A 61 15.08 13.57 -8.70
N GLU A 62 15.30 14.52 -9.61
CA GLU A 62 14.54 15.75 -9.66
C GLU A 62 13.08 15.50 -10.09
N ILE A 63 12.18 16.21 -9.43
CA ILE A 63 10.76 16.24 -9.76
C ILE A 63 10.50 17.51 -10.56
N VAL A 64 10.23 17.36 -11.85
CA VAL A 64 10.00 18.50 -12.74
C VAL A 64 8.51 18.63 -13.06
N LYS A 65 8.04 19.85 -13.28
CA LYS A 65 6.66 20.10 -13.70
C LYS A 65 6.45 19.60 -15.12
N GLY A 66 5.53 18.65 -15.30
CA GLY A 66 5.17 18.10 -16.59
C GLY A 66 4.29 19.06 -17.40
N LYS A 67 4.32 18.91 -18.73
CA LYS A 67 3.44 19.65 -19.66
C LYS A 67 2.08 18.96 -19.87
N HIS A 68 1.88 17.78 -19.28
CA HIS A 68 0.62 17.03 -19.40
C HIS A 68 -0.43 17.56 -18.42
N PRO A 69 -1.73 17.41 -18.73
CA PRO A 69 -2.78 17.79 -17.80
C PRO A 69 -2.70 16.97 -16.51
N ALA A 70 -2.78 17.64 -15.37
CA ALA A 70 -2.89 17.00 -14.07
C ALA A 70 -4.28 16.36 -13.90
N LEU A 71 -4.32 15.16 -13.32
CA LEU A 71 -5.57 14.45 -13.04
C LEU A 71 -6.18 14.88 -11.71
N ILE A 72 -5.31 15.14 -10.72
CA ILE A 72 -5.65 15.54 -9.36
C ILE A 72 -4.83 16.77 -8.95
N SER A 73 -5.30 17.51 -7.94
CA SER A 73 -4.52 18.59 -7.35
C SER A 73 -3.33 18.03 -6.57
N GLU A 74 -2.27 18.85 -6.46
CA GLU A 74 -1.09 18.53 -5.66
C GLU A 74 -1.45 18.30 -4.19
N GLU A 75 -2.37 19.10 -3.64
CA GLU A 75 -2.85 18.96 -2.27
C GLU A 75 -3.50 17.59 -2.01
N LEU A 76 -4.35 17.12 -2.93
CA LEU A 76 -5.01 15.82 -2.84
C LEU A 76 -3.97 14.69 -2.88
N PHE A 77 -2.99 14.80 -3.78
CA PHE A 77 -1.89 13.85 -3.88
C PHE A 77 -1.06 13.77 -2.60
N LEU A 78 -0.64 14.92 -2.05
CA LEU A 78 0.16 14.98 -0.83
C LEU A 78 -0.58 14.37 0.37
N LYS A 79 -1.88 14.65 0.52
CA LYS A 79 -2.71 14.07 1.58
C LYS A 79 -2.81 12.54 1.45
N VAL A 80 -3.09 12.03 0.26
CA VAL A 80 -3.16 10.58 0.00
C VAL A 80 -1.81 9.91 0.25
N ASN A 81 -0.71 10.53 -0.18
CA ASN A 81 0.62 9.97 0.01
C ASN A 81 1.02 9.88 1.49
N LYS A 82 0.62 10.88 2.32
CA LYS A 82 0.78 10.83 3.78
C LYS A 82 0.04 9.63 4.39
N LEU A 83 -1.21 9.39 3.99
CA LEU A 83 -2.00 8.23 4.47
C LEU A 83 -1.35 6.89 4.11
N ILE A 84 -0.80 6.77 2.90
CA ILE A 84 -0.16 5.53 2.44
C ILE A 84 1.18 5.29 3.16
N THR A 85 1.95 6.36 3.40
CA THR A 85 3.25 6.27 4.08
C THR A 85 3.08 6.02 5.57
N GLY A 86 2.06 6.58 6.22
CA GLY A 86 1.79 6.31 7.64
C GLY A 86 1.40 4.85 7.96
N LYS A 87 0.92 4.09 6.96
CA LYS A 87 0.49 2.69 7.12
C LYS A 87 1.62 1.66 6.91
N THR A 88 2.88 2.07 6.71
CA THR A 88 3.99 1.15 6.37
C THR A 88 4.62 0.39 7.54
N GLY A 89 4.07 0.48 8.75
CA GLY A 89 4.52 -0.32 9.89
C GLY A 89 3.85 -1.69 9.91
N TYR A 90 4.35 -2.68 9.15
CA TYR A 90 4.15 -4.06 9.59
C TYR A 90 4.93 -4.20 10.90
N LYS A 91 4.22 -4.10 12.04
CA LYS A 91 4.78 -4.41 13.34
C LYS A 91 4.98 -5.92 13.39
N TRP A 92 6.15 -6.37 12.95
CA TRP A 92 6.57 -7.73 13.22
C TRP A 92 6.89 -7.82 14.71
N SER A 93 5.96 -8.34 15.50
CA SER A 93 6.26 -8.75 16.86
C SER A 93 7.04 -10.06 16.79
N LYS A 94 8.25 -10.09 17.36
CA LYS A 94 8.95 -11.36 17.62
C LYS A 94 8.26 -12.16 18.71
N ASP A 95 7.53 -11.47 19.57
CA ASP A 95 6.87 -12.02 20.73
C ASP A 95 5.47 -12.48 20.33
N ASP A 96 5.27 -13.78 20.43
CA ASP A 96 3.99 -14.45 20.34
C ASP A 96 3.50 -14.67 21.76
N GLU A 97 2.42 -13.99 22.18
CA GLU A 97 1.86 -14.14 23.53
C GLU A 97 1.47 -15.59 23.86
N GLN A 98 1.14 -16.39 22.84
CA GLN A 98 0.80 -17.81 23.01
C GLN A 98 2.02 -18.70 23.14
N ALA A 99 3.22 -18.19 22.82
CA ALA A 99 4.47 -18.93 22.87
C ALA A 99 5.66 -18.02 23.28
N PRO A 100 5.64 -17.46 24.51
CA PRO A 100 6.64 -16.49 24.96
C PRO A 100 8.06 -17.08 25.01
N MET A 101 8.19 -18.41 25.18
CA MET A 101 9.47 -19.12 25.23
C MET A 101 9.95 -19.65 23.87
N ARG A 102 9.22 -19.35 22.77
CA ARG A 102 9.61 -19.78 21.42
C ARG A 102 10.99 -19.23 21.08
N ARG A 103 11.90 -20.08 20.58
CA ARG A 103 13.29 -19.73 20.20
C ARG A 103 14.22 -19.31 21.35
N PHE A 104 13.82 -19.44 22.62
CA PHE A 104 14.72 -19.22 23.77
C PHE A 104 15.44 -20.49 24.22
N MET A 105 14.91 -21.66 23.87
CA MET A 105 15.50 -22.96 24.22
C MET A 105 15.94 -23.71 22.96
N ILE A 106 17.09 -24.37 23.06
CA ILE A 106 17.65 -25.26 22.05
C ILE A 106 17.65 -26.67 22.63
N CYS A 107 17.21 -27.65 21.84
CA CYS A 107 17.30 -29.05 22.25
C CYS A 107 18.75 -29.50 22.25
N THR A 108 19.23 -30.05 23.36
CA THR A 108 20.61 -30.54 23.49
C THR A 108 20.87 -31.79 22.65
N GLU A 109 19.83 -32.55 22.31
CA GLU A 109 19.96 -33.78 21.51
C GLU A 109 19.93 -33.51 20.00
N CYS A 110 19.05 -32.63 19.52
CA CYS A 110 18.87 -32.39 18.09
C CYS A 110 19.33 -31.01 17.61
N GLY A 111 19.72 -30.10 18.51
CA GLY A 111 20.20 -28.75 18.17
C GLY A 111 19.12 -27.80 17.62
N VAL A 112 17.85 -28.23 17.59
CA VAL A 112 16.74 -27.44 17.04
C VAL A 112 16.14 -26.53 18.11
N LEU A 113 15.77 -25.31 17.70
CA LEU A 113 15.04 -24.35 18.53
C LEU A 113 13.62 -24.85 18.83
N PHE A 114 13.19 -24.71 20.08
CA PHE A 114 11.83 -25.07 20.47
C PHE A 114 10.80 -24.15 19.80
N THR A 115 9.76 -24.75 19.23
CA THR A 115 8.61 -24.07 18.63
C THR A 115 7.36 -24.23 19.50
N GLY A 116 6.64 -23.14 19.77
CA GLY A 116 5.33 -23.22 20.43
C GLY A 116 4.23 -23.59 19.44
N TYR A 117 3.28 -24.41 19.88
CA TYR A 117 2.06 -24.73 19.15
C TYR A 117 0.87 -24.75 20.11
N SER A 118 -0.27 -24.24 19.67
CA SER A 118 -1.54 -24.32 20.40
C SER A 118 -2.42 -25.39 19.77
N ARG A 119 -3.02 -26.27 20.59
CA ARG A 119 -3.99 -27.27 20.12
C ARG A 119 -5.38 -26.93 20.67
N THR A 120 -6.31 -26.59 19.80
CA THR A 120 -7.73 -26.47 20.17
C THR A 120 -8.33 -27.86 20.39
N LYS A 121 -9.01 -28.07 21.53
CA LYS A 121 -9.80 -29.28 21.78
C LYS A 121 -11.10 -29.18 20.98
N ASN A 122 -11.36 -30.17 20.13
CA ASN A 122 -12.70 -30.47 19.62
C ASN A 122 -13.51 -31.19 20.70
#